data_AF-A0A380FIL1-F1
#
_entry.id   AF-A0A380FIL1-F1
#
_cell.length_a   1.000
_cell.length_b   1.000
_cell.length_c   1.000
_cell.angle_alpha   90.00
_cell.angle_beta   90.00
_cell.angle_gamma   90.00
#
_symmetry.space_group_name_H-M   'P 1'
#
loop_
_entity.id
_entity.type
_entity.pdbx_description
1 polymer ?
#
loop_
_entity_poly.entity_id
_entity_poly.type
_entity_poly.pdbx_seq_one_letter_code
_entity_poly.pdbx_strand_id
1 'polypeptide(L)'
;MFFIDGPVIKAMKEGHLLYIDEINMAKPETLPILNGVLDYRRKLTNPFTGEVVNAAPGFNVIAAINEGYIGTLPMNEALKNRFVVIQVDYIDGDILSDVIKKQSQLQDEILIQSIIKFNEDLRTMSKTRTNFRRSSKYTCIIRLK
;
A
#
# COMPACT_ATOMS: atom_id res chain seq x y z
N MET A 1 34.06 1.52 -6.73
CA MET A 1 32.66 1.04 -6.72
C MET A 1 31.78 2.28 -6.71
N PHE A 2 30.98 2.52 -7.76
CA PHE A 2 30.08 3.68 -7.80
C PHE A 2 28.74 3.30 -7.17
N PHE A 3 28.16 4.23 -6.43
CA PHE A 3 26.81 4.07 -5.89
C PHE A 3 25.79 4.10 -7.04
N ILE A 4 24.80 3.20 -7.00
CA ILE A 4 23.73 3.14 -8.00
C ILE A 4 22.43 3.57 -7.31
N ASP A 5 21.77 4.57 -7.90
CA ASP A 5 20.52 5.09 -7.36
C ASP A 5 19.43 4.02 -7.30
N GLY A 6 18.91 3.81 -6.08
CA GLY A 6 17.76 2.97 -5.83
C GLY A 6 16.44 3.64 -6.27
N PRO A 7 15.31 2.90 -6.21
CA PRO A 7 14.01 3.38 -6.68
C PRO A 7 13.55 4.67 -5.98
N VAL A 8 13.87 4.85 -4.69
CA VAL A 8 13.53 6.07 -3.95
C VAL A 8 14.25 7.29 -4.52
N ILE A 9 15.58 7.20 -4.72
CA ILE A 9 16.38 8.32 -5.24
C ILE A 9 15.97 8.66 -6.66
N LYS A 10 15.76 7.64 -7.52
CA LYS A 10 15.27 7.84 -8.89
C LYS A 10 13.94 8.58 -8.92
N ALA A 11 12.95 8.08 -8.17
CA ALA A 11 11.64 8.72 -8.11
C ALA A 11 11.72 10.17 -7.61
N MET A 12 12.56 10.44 -6.60
CA MET A 12 12.78 11.80 -6.10
C MET A 12 13.42 12.70 -7.16
N LYS A 13 14.47 12.26 -7.85
CA LYS A 13 15.18 13.04 -8.88
C LYS A 13 14.29 13.32 -10.09
N GLU A 14 13.43 12.37 -10.46
CA GLU A 14 12.57 12.44 -11.66
C GLU A 14 11.16 12.98 -11.38
N GLY A 15 10.82 13.27 -10.11
CA GLY A 15 9.51 13.81 -9.75
C GLY A 15 8.37 12.78 -9.89
N HIS A 16 8.68 11.49 -9.76
CA HIS A 16 7.73 10.40 -9.97
C HIS A 16 6.92 10.05 -8.72
N LEU A 17 5.84 9.31 -8.94
CA LEU A 17 5.10 8.67 -7.87
C LEU A 17 5.89 7.45 -7.36
N LEU A 18 6.22 7.46 -6.06
CA LEU A 18 6.80 6.31 -5.38
C LEU A 18 5.70 5.48 -4.72
N TYR A 19 5.49 4.26 -5.21
CA TYR A 19 4.61 3.27 -4.56
C TYR A 19 5.43 2.35 -3.65
N ILE A 20 5.04 2.26 -2.38
CA ILE A 20 5.68 1.39 -1.38
C ILE A 20 4.65 0.36 -0.92
N ASP A 21 4.86 -0.90 -1.32
CA ASP A 21 4.04 -2.00 -0.80
C ASP A 21 4.50 -2.40 0.60
N GLU A 22 3.55 -2.78 1.45
CA GLU A 22 3.78 -3.26 2.81
C GLU A 22 4.81 -2.44 3.62
N ILE A 23 4.65 -1.11 3.68
CA ILE A 23 5.65 -0.23 4.33
C ILE A 23 5.93 -0.60 5.80
N ASN A 24 4.96 -1.21 6.48
CA ASN A 24 5.08 -1.69 7.86
C ASN A 24 5.97 -2.95 8.02
N MET A 25 6.29 -3.63 6.92
CA MET A 25 7.23 -4.76 6.88
C MET A 25 8.68 -4.31 6.65
N ALA A 26 8.91 -3.02 6.36
CA ALA A 26 10.26 -2.49 6.26
C ALA A 26 11.01 -2.65 7.59
N LYS A 27 12.33 -2.93 7.53
CA LYS A 27 13.14 -3.07 8.73
C LYS A 27 13.04 -1.78 9.57
N PRO A 28 13.02 -1.87 10.92
CA PRO A 28 12.92 -0.69 11.79
C PRO A 28 14.02 0.36 11.56
N GLU A 29 15.16 -0.06 11.03
CA GLU A 29 16.31 0.79 10.65
C GLU A 29 16.08 1.55 9.33
N THR A 30 15.22 1.05 8.46
CA THR A 30 14.93 1.64 7.15
C THR A 30 13.86 2.74 7.23
N LEU A 31 12.85 2.57 8.09
CA LEU A 31 11.77 3.55 8.25
C LEU A 31 12.28 4.96 8.65
N PRO A 32 13.25 5.12 9.57
CA PRO A 32 13.81 6.42 9.91
C PRO A 32 14.47 7.13 8.74
N ILE A 33 15.11 6.38 7.84
CA ILE A 33 15.77 6.93 6.64
C ILE A 33 14.71 7.54 5.71
N LEU A 34 13.55 6.90 5.61
CA LEU A 34 12.43 7.39 4.80
C LEU A 34 11.70 8.59 5.43
N ASN A 35 11.90 8.90 6.72
CA ASN A 35 11.18 10.01 7.36
C ASN A 35 11.38 11.35 6.64
N GLY A 36 12.57 11.65 6.14
CA GLY A 36 12.84 12.88 5.38
C GLY A 36 12.17 12.91 4.01
N VAL A 37 11.96 11.73 3.41
CA VAL A 37 11.24 11.57 2.13
C VAL A 37 9.73 11.73 2.35
N LEU A 38 9.25 11.22 3.49
CA LEU A 38 7.84 11.15 3.87
C LEU A 38 7.36 12.33 4.72
N ASP A 39 8.13 13.41 4.83
CA ASP A 39 7.68 14.64 5.49
C ASP A 39 7.76 15.85 4.57
N TYR A 40 7.43 17.03 5.10
CA TYR A 40 7.38 18.27 4.34
C TYR A 40 8.71 18.64 3.67
N ARG A 41 9.85 18.11 4.16
CA ARG A 41 11.18 18.43 3.63
C ARG A 41 11.39 17.77 2.27
N ARG A 42 10.84 16.56 2.06
CA ARG A 42 11.04 15.73 0.86
C ARG A 42 12.53 15.60 0.48
N LYS A 43 13.35 15.26 1.46
CA LYS A 43 14.81 15.11 1.33
C LYS A 43 15.29 13.74 1.76
N LEU A 44 16.32 13.26 1.09
CA LEU A 44 17.04 12.04 1.44
C LEU A 44 18.53 12.32 1.41
N THR A 45 19.23 12.01 2.50
CA THR A 45 20.69 12.01 2.49
C THR A 45 21.18 10.61 2.18
N ASN A 46 21.97 10.45 1.13
CA ASN A 46 22.64 9.21 0.80
C ASN A 46 23.77 8.95 1.82
N PRO A 47 23.69 7.91 2.66
CA PRO A 47 24.69 7.68 3.70
C PRO A 47 26.06 7.25 3.14
N PHE A 48 26.11 6.77 1.89
CA PHE A 48 27.35 6.29 1.26
C PHE A 48 28.10 7.39 0.52
N THR A 49 27.38 8.35 -0.06
CA THR A 49 27.98 9.44 -0.87
C THR A 49 27.93 10.80 -0.18
N GLY A 50 27.12 10.96 0.87
CA GLY A 50 26.84 12.25 1.51
C GLY A 50 25.94 13.18 0.68
N GLU A 51 25.49 12.74 -0.50
CA GLU A 51 24.62 13.52 -1.38
C GLU A 51 23.27 13.77 -0.70
N VAL A 52 22.83 15.02 -0.68
CA VAL A 52 21.48 15.38 -0.24
C VAL A 52 20.59 15.52 -1.46
N VAL A 53 19.69 14.55 -1.65
CA VAL A 53 18.70 14.53 -2.72
C VAL A 53 17.46 15.28 -2.25
N ASN A 54 17.06 16.30 -3.00
CA ASN A 54 15.78 17.00 -2.81
C ASN A 54 14.82 16.49 -3.89
N ALA A 55 13.57 16.21 -3.52
CA ALA A 55 12.58 15.74 -4.47
C ALA A 55 12.23 16.83 -5.50
N ALA A 56 12.20 16.46 -6.78
CA ALA A 56 11.75 17.30 -7.86
C ALA A 56 10.24 17.58 -7.76
N PRO A 57 9.74 18.67 -8.37
CA PRO A 57 8.31 18.92 -8.49
C PRO A 57 7.57 17.70 -9.08
N GLY A 58 6.40 17.38 -8.54
CA GLY A 58 5.61 16.21 -8.95
C GLY A 58 5.85 14.95 -8.11
N PHE A 59 6.97 14.85 -7.39
CA PHE A 59 7.23 13.71 -6.51
C PHE A 59 6.13 13.56 -5.46
N ASN A 60 5.63 12.33 -5.33
CA ASN A 60 4.63 11.99 -4.32
C ASN A 60 4.80 10.53 -3.89
N VAL A 61 4.26 10.18 -2.73
CA VAL A 61 4.36 8.83 -2.18
C VAL A 61 2.98 8.26 -1.93
N ILE A 62 2.78 7.03 -2.39
CA ILE A 62 1.68 6.17 -1.99
C ILE A 62 2.28 4.96 -1.28
N ALA A 63 1.78 4.64 -0.09
CA ALA A 63 2.14 3.43 0.61
C ALA A 63 0.92 2.54 0.84
N ALA A 64 1.13 1.22 0.84
CA ALA A 64 0.16 0.24 1.30
C ALA A 64 0.61 -0.31 2.66
N ILE A 65 -0.35 -0.53 3.57
CA ILE A 65 -0.14 -1.33 4.77
C ILE A 65 -1.17 -2.45 4.80
N ASN A 66 -0.77 -3.57 5.39
CA ASN A 66 -1.68 -4.63 5.78
C ASN A 66 -1.84 -4.59 7.30
N GLU A 67 -2.98 -4.08 7.79
CA GLU A 67 -3.29 -4.11 9.22
C GLU A 67 -3.76 -5.52 9.65
N GLY A 68 -3.28 -6.01 10.79
CA GLY A 68 -3.79 -7.25 11.40
C GLY A 68 -3.22 -8.56 10.83
N TYR A 69 -2.07 -8.52 10.16
CA TYR A 69 -1.39 -9.74 9.67
C TYR A 69 -0.32 -10.24 10.66
N ILE A 70 -0.15 -11.56 10.79
CA ILE A 70 0.88 -12.15 11.66
C ILE A 70 2.26 -11.70 11.21
N GLY A 71 3.06 -11.16 12.13
CA GLY A 71 4.42 -10.70 11.83
C GLY A 71 4.50 -9.27 11.32
N THR A 72 3.38 -8.54 11.22
CA THR A 72 3.41 -7.09 10.96
C THR A 72 3.66 -6.29 12.23
N LEU A 73 4.56 -5.30 12.14
CA LEU A 73 4.74 -4.33 13.21
C LEU A 73 3.62 -3.29 13.13
N PRO A 74 3.01 -2.88 14.26
CA PRO A 74 2.09 -1.76 14.26
C PRO A 74 2.84 -0.51 13.80
N MET A 75 2.26 0.21 12.85
CA MET A 75 2.89 1.43 12.34
C MET A 75 2.96 2.47 13.46
N ASN A 76 4.13 3.07 13.67
CA ASN A 76 4.32 4.13 14.64
C ASN A 76 3.39 5.32 14.30
N GLU A 77 2.72 5.87 15.31
CA GLU A 77 1.83 7.04 15.21
C GLU A 77 2.51 8.23 14.50
N ALA A 78 3.83 8.42 14.69
CA ALA A 78 4.59 9.45 14.01
C ALA A 78 4.61 9.28 12.48
N LEU A 79 4.64 8.04 11.97
CA LEU A 79 4.53 7.76 10.54
C LEU A 79 3.10 7.96 10.06
N LYS A 80 2.09 7.44 10.80
CA LYS A 80 0.66 7.63 10.46
C LYS A 80 0.28 9.10 10.28
N ASN A 81 0.82 9.99 11.12
CA ASN A 81 0.48 11.40 11.09
C ASN A 81 0.94 12.15 9.82
N ARG A 82 1.87 11.59 9.03
CA ARG A 82 2.42 12.22 7.81
C ARG A 82 1.58 12.00 6.56
N PHE A 83 0.44 11.37 6.75
CA PHE A 83 -0.12 10.48 5.77
C PHE A 83 -1.64 10.59 5.84
N VAL A 84 -2.31 10.61 4.68
CA VAL A 84 -3.77 10.53 4.60
C VAL A 84 -4.15 9.09 4.40
N VAL A 85 -4.86 8.51 5.36
CA VAL A 85 -5.30 7.11 5.40
C VAL A 85 -6.56 6.96 4.55
N ILE A 86 -6.49 6.16 3.49
CA ILE A 86 -7.65 5.77 2.68
C ILE A 86 -7.90 4.29 2.91
N GLN A 87 -9.05 3.96 3.48
CA GLN A 87 -9.49 2.57 3.60
C GLN A 87 -10.06 2.11 2.27
N VAL A 88 -9.48 1.05 1.72
CA VAL A 88 -9.99 0.39 0.52
C VAL A 88 -10.69 -0.88 0.95
N ASP A 89 -12.00 -0.91 0.74
CA ASP A 89 -12.80 -2.11 0.92
C ASP A 89 -12.59 -3.07 -0.23
N TYR A 90 -12.89 -4.34 0.05
CA TYR A 90 -12.90 -5.33 -1.00
C TYR A 90 -14.08 -5.14 -1.95
N ILE A 91 -13.84 -5.46 -3.21
CA ILE A 91 -14.88 -5.52 -4.24
C ILE A 91 -15.81 -6.71 -3.95
N ASP A 92 -17.12 -6.45 -3.95
CA ASP A 92 -18.17 -7.44 -3.72
C ASP A 92 -19.48 -7.06 -4.44
N GLY A 93 -20.46 -7.96 -4.44
CA GLY A 93 -21.82 -7.74 -4.94
C GLY A 93 -21.87 -7.19 -6.37
N ASP A 94 -22.63 -6.11 -6.56
CA ASP A 94 -22.86 -5.50 -7.88
C ASP A 94 -21.55 -4.97 -8.51
N ILE A 95 -20.62 -4.44 -7.70
CA ILE A 95 -19.34 -3.94 -8.21
C ILE A 95 -18.53 -5.12 -8.77
N LEU A 96 -18.52 -6.27 -8.07
CA LEU A 96 -17.84 -7.46 -8.55
C LEU A 96 -18.49 -7.99 -9.83
N SER A 97 -19.82 -8.00 -9.89
CA SER A 97 -20.58 -8.36 -11.10
C SER A 97 -20.17 -7.50 -12.29
N ASP A 98 -20.17 -6.19 -12.12
CA ASP A 98 -19.77 -5.21 -13.13
C ASP A 98 -18.34 -5.41 -13.61
N VAL A 99 -17.41 -5.64 -12.68
CA VAL A 99 -16.01 -5.91 -13.01
C VAL A 99 -15.89 -7.19 -13.82
N ILE A 100 -16.56 -8.28 -13.43
CA ILE A 100 -16.53 -9.54 -14.16
C ILE A 100 -17.08 -9.35 -15.59
N LYS A 101 -18.23 -8.69 -15.74
CA LYS A 101 -18.85 -8.46 -17.06
C LYS A 101 -18.01 -7.58 -17.98
N LYS A 102 -17.33 -6.57 -17.43
CA LYS A 102 -16.50 -5.61 -18.19
C LYS A 102 -15.11 -6.14 -18.51
N GLN A 103 -14.51 -6.91 -17.60
CA GLN A 103 -13.11 -7.34 -17.70
C GLN A 103 -12.96 -8.80 -18.17
N SER A 104 -14.06 -9.52 -18.37
CA SER A 104 -14.06 -10.88 -18.90
C SER A 104 -15.07 -11.03 -20.05
N GLN A 105 -15.00 -12.16 -20.75
CA GLN A 105 -15.99 -12.53 -21.76
C GLN A 105 -17.22 -13.21 -21.16
N LEU A 106 -17.27 -13.38 -19.83
CA LEU A 106 -18.35 -14.07 -19.16
C LEU A 106 -19.59 -13.18 -19.12
N GLN A 107 -20.67 -13.65 -19.75
CA GLN A 107 -21.99 -12.98 -19.77
C GLN A 107 -23.10 -13.85 -19.15
N ASP A 108 -22.79 -15.07 -18.72
CA ASP A 108 -23.74 -15.95 -18.05
C ASP A 108 -24.02 -15.43 -16.63
N GLU A 109 -25.21 -14.84 -16.47
CA GLU A 109 -25.66 -14.27 -15.19
C GLU A 109 -25.72 -15.32 -14.07
N ILE A 110 -26.09 -16.56 -14.35
CA ILE A 110 -26.20 -17.60 -13.32
C ILE A 110 -24.82 -17.95 -12.78
N LEU A 111 -23.83 -18.08 -13.67
CA LEU A 111 -22.46 -18.36 -13.28
C LEU A 111 -21.84 -17.17 -12.53
N ILE A 112 -22.09 -15.93 -12.98
CA ILE A 112 -21.61 -14.72 -12.31
C ILE A 112 -22.17 -14.64 -10.89
N GLN A 113 -23.47 -14.85 -10.71
CA GLN A 113 -24.09 -14.86 -9.37
C GLN A 113 -23.52 -15.98 -8.50
N SER A 114 -23.22 -17.14 -9.07
CA SER A 114 -22.57 -18.24 -8.35
C SER A 114 -21.15 -17.88 -7.89
N ILE A 115 -20.38 -17.18 -8.72
CA ILE A 115 -19.04 -16.68 -8.37
C ILE A 115 -19.11 -15.64 -7.26
N ILE A 116 -20.03 -14.68 -7.37
CA ILE A 116 -20.24 -13.66 -6.33
C ILE A 116 -20.61 -14.34 -5.02
N LYS A 117 -21.58 -15.26 -5.05
CA LYS A 117 -22.01 -15.97 -3.85
C LYS A 117 -20.90 -16.77 -3.20
N PHE A 118 -20.09 -17.46 -4.02
CA PHE A 118 -18.92 -18.17 -3.54
C PHE A 118 -17.89 -17.22 -2.90
N ASN A 119 -17.68 -16.03 -3.47
CA ASN A 119 -16.79 -15.01 -2.90
C ASN A 119 -17.27 -14.54 -1.51
N GLU A 120 -18.55 -14.23 -1.38
CA GLU A 120 -19.18 -13.85 -0.10
C GLU A 120 -19.02 -14.95 0.96
N ASP A 121 -19.26 -16.20 0.57
CA ASP A 121 -19.16 -17.34 1.47
C ASP A 121 -17.71 -17.55 1.94
N LEU A 122 -16.72 -17.46 1.04
CA LEU A 122 -15.30 -17.52 1.39
C LEU A 122 -14.90 -16.40 2.36
N ARG A 123 -15.40 -15.18 2.15
CA ARG A 123 -15.14 -14.04 3.06
C ARG A 123 -15.74 -14.30 4.44
N THR A 124 -16.97 -14.80 4.48
CA THR A 124 -17.67 -15.11 5.72
C THR A 124 -16.92 -16.21 6.48
N MET A 125 -16.48 -17.27 5.79
CA MET A 125 -15.69 -18.35 6.40
C MET A 125 -14.33 -17.86 6.91
N SER A 126 -13.65 -17.00 6.16
CA SER A 126 -12.37 -16.39 6.60
C SER A 126 -12.54 -15.55 7.86
N LYS A 127 -13.68 -14.86 8.01
CA LYS A 127 -14.04 -14.12 9.23
C LYS A 127 -14.34 -15.06 10.42
N THR A 128 -15.02 -16.19 10.17
CA THR A 128 -15.52 -17.08 11.25
C THR A 128 -14.48 -18.07 11.77
N ARG A 129 -13.56 -18.57 10.93
CA ARG A 129 -12.58 -19.61 11.33
C ARG A 129 -11.46 -19.13 12.24
N THR A 130 -11.42 -17.85 12.55
CA THR A 130 -10.23 -17.26 13.12
C THR A 130 -10.61 -16.28 14.23
N ASN A 131 -10.27 -16.61 15.49
CA ASN A 131 -10.02 -15.63 16.57
C ASN A 131 -8.83 -14.68 16.24
N PHE A 132 -8.55 -14.49 14.94
CA PHE A 132 -7.61 -13.51 14.40
C PHE A 132 -8.29 -12.16 14.41
N ARG A 133 -7.80 -11.29 15.28
CA ARG A 133 -8.06 -9.85 15.22
C ARG A 133 -7.87 -9.37 13.77
N ARG A 134 -8.99 -9.00 13.12
CA ARG A 134 -9.07 -8.08 11.97
C ARG A 134 -8.07 -8.33 10.83
N SER A 135 -7.96 -9.55 10.30
CA SER A 135 -7.20 -9.80 9.05
C SER A 135 -8.07 -9.64 7.80
N SER A 136 -8.89 -8.59 7.76
CA SER A 136 -9.36 -8.08 6.46
C SER A 136 -8.19 -7.26 5.92
N LYS A 137 -7.60 -7.64 4.79
CA LYS A 137 -6.65 -6.77 4.08
C LYS A 137 -7.36 -5.46 3.73
N TYR A 138 -7.40 -4.53 4.66
CA TYR A 138 -7.58 -3.13 4.32
C TYR A 138 -6.23 -2.72 3.76
N THR A 139 -6.16 -2.56 2.44
CA THR A 139 -5.06 -1.80 1.88
C THR A 139 -5.32 -0.37 2.31
N CYS A 140 -4.65 0.09 3.37
CA CYS A 140 -4.62 1.51 3.64
C CYS A 140 -3.71 2.11 2.59
N ILE A 141 -4.31 2.78 1.60
CA ILE A 141 -3.54 3.59 0.65
C ILE A 141 -3.25 4.89 1.38
N ILE A 142 -1.97 5.16 1.58
CA ILE A 142 -1.54 6.31 2.32
C ILE A 142 -0.85 7.31 1.41
N ARG A 143 -1.44 8.49 1.27
CA ARG A 143 -0.88 9.58 0.46
C ARG A 143 -0.13 10.57 1.35
N LEU A 144 1.08 10.95 0.93
CA LEU A 144 1.84 12.00 1.61
C LEU A 144 1.05 13.32 1.61
N LYS A 145 0.96 13.96 2.79
CA LYS A 145 0.28 15.27 2.95
C LYS A 145 0.93 16.39 2.13
#